data_AF-A0A8H7DKZ8-F1
#
_entry.id   AF-A0A8H7DKZ8-F1
#
_cell.length_a   1.000
_cell.length_b   1.000
_cell.length_c   1.000
_cell.angle_alpha   90.00
_cell.angle_beta   90.00
_cell.angle_gamma   90.00
#
_symmetry.space_group_name_H-M   'P 1'
#
loop_
_entity.id
_entity.type
_entity.pdbx_description
1 polymer ?
#
loop_
_entity_poly.entity_id
_entity_poly.type
_entity_poly.pdbx_seq_one_letter_code
_entity_poly.pdbx_strand_id
1 'polypeptide(L)'
;MARVPDLFRGAFMVSGSPIASPPVADGQSTYDQLVAANNCTNARDTLGCLRKTPLDDFLGTVNQTPDVFSYRAISLVWRPRVDGDLIPKNPVEMVQDGAFLRVPVMVGNCDDEGTLFAYPSLNITTNSEFVRYVHSNYLPTGTPAQIARAAELYPQDPAQGSPFRTGNANQLTPEFKRVAAFQDAKYVELVEQAW
;
A
#
# COMPACT_ATOMS: atom_id res chain seq x y z
N MET A 1 1.08 1.44 30.88
CA MET A 1 1.29 0.55 29.72
C MET A 1 1.29 -0.87 30.23
N ALA A 2 0.24 -1.64 29.96
CA ALA A 2 0.22 -3.07 30.27
C ALA A 2 1.26 -3.75 29.34
N ARG A 3 2.25 -4.43 29.93
CA ARG A 3 3.15 -5.31 29.19
C ARG A 3 2.28 -6.41 28.58
N VAL A 4 2.17 -6.44 27.26
CA VAL A 4 1.83 -7.67 26.54
C VAL A 4 2.88 -8.72 26.97
N PRO A 5 2.53 -10.00 27.24
CA PRO A 5 3.49 -11.02 27.61
C PRO A 5 4.66 -11.08 26.61
N ASP A 6 5.81 -11.60 27.03
CA ASP A 6 7.04 -11.80 26.24
C ASP A 6 6.84 -12.74 25.03
N LEU A 7 5.95 -12.40 24.09
CA LEU A 7 5.65 -13.17 22.89
C LEU A 7 6.85 -13.19 21.93
N PHE A 8 7.65 -12.12 21.95
CA PHE A 8 8.89 -12.00 21.21
C PHE A 8 9.84 -11.02 21.92
N ARG A 9 11.15 -11.15 21.63
CA ARG A 9 12.22 -10.32 22.24
C ARG A 9 13.01 -9.49 21.22
N GLY A 10 12.61 -9.52 19.95
CA GLY A 10 13.25 -8.81 18.85
C GLY A 10 12.54 -9.10 17.53
N ALA A 11 12.79 -8.29 16.51
CA ALA A 11 12.18 -8.43 15.19
C ALA A 11 13.19 -8.19 14.06
N PHE A 12 13.00 -8.90 12.96
CA PHE A 12 13.63 -8.62 11.67
C PHE A 12 12.52 -8.22 10.70
N MET A 13 12.62 -7.03 10.11
CA MET A 13 11.69 -6.54 9.10
C MET A 13 12.43 -6.38 7.78
N VAL A 14 12.07 -7.18 6.79
CA VAL A 14 12.72 -7.16 5.47
C VAL A 14 11.71 -6.62 4.47
N SER A 15 12.03 -5.51 3.83
CA SER A 15 11.20 -4.86 2.81
C SER A 15 9.83 -4.46 3.34
N GLY A 16 9.81 -3.73 4.46
CA GLY A 16 8.58 -3.25 5.06
C GLY A 16 8.75 -2.71 6.48
N SER A 17 7.89 -1.75 6.82
CA SER A 17 7.81 -1.12 8.14
C SER A 17 6.34 -0.72 8.41
N PRO A 18 5.99 -0.16 9.58
CA PRO A 18 4.62 0.31 9.83
C PRO A 18 4.16 1.27 8.73
N ILE A 19 3.12 0.91 7.99
CA ILE A 19 2.56 1.73 6.90
C ILE A 19 1.36 2.54 7.37
N ALA A 20 1.12 3.69 6.74
CA ALA A 20 -0.10 4.46 6.96
C ALA A 20 -1.32 3.62 6.55
N SER A 21 -2.11 3.18 7.53
CA SER A 21 -3.28 2.33 7.29
C SER A 21 -4.58 3.11 7.45
N PRO A 22 -5.48 3.06 6.45
CA PRO A 22 -6.79 3.67 6.56
C PRO A 22 -7.67 2.90 7.55
N PRO A 23 -8.78 3.51 8.00
CA PRO A 23 -9.82 2.82 8.77
C PRO A 23 -10.39 1.60 8.04
N VAL A 24 -10.93 0.65 8.80
CA VAL A 24 -11.62 -0.53 8.25
C VAL A 24 -12.79 -0.14 7.33
N ALA A 25 -13.46 0.98 7.61
CA ALA A 25 -14.57 1.52 6.83
C ALA A 25 -14.18 1.83 5.36
N ASP A 26 -12.92 2.16 5.09
CA ASP A 26 -12.45 2.43 3.72
C ASP A 26 -12.43 1.17 2.84
N GLY A 27 -12.57 -0.02 3.45
CA GLY A 27 -12.74 -1.29 2.74
C GLY A 27 -14.18 -1.58 2.31
N GLN A 28 -15.15 -0.73 2.67
CA GLN A 28 -16.58 -1.00 2.48
C GLN A 28 -16.95 -1.26 1.03
N SER A 29 -16.40 -0.49 0.08
CA SER A 29 -16.72 -0.67 -1.35
C SER A 29 -16.31 -2.05 -1.88
N THR A 30 -15.18 -2.59 -1.43
CA THR A 30 -14.75 -3.96 -1.74
C THR A 30 -15.67 -4.98 -1.07
N TYR A 31 -16.04 -4.77 0.19
CA TYR A 31 -16.97 -5.65 0.89
C TYR A 31 -18.31 -5.73 0.16
N ASP A 32 -18.87 -4.58 -0.25
CA ASP A 32 -20.14 -4.50 -0.97
C ASP A 32 -20.07 -5.22 -2.33
N GLN A 33 -18.95 -5.13 -3.03
CA GLN A 33 -18.71 -5.88 -4.28
C GLN A 33 -18.73 -7.39 -4.04
N LEU A 34 -18.10 -7.87 -2.97
CA LEU A 34 -18.14 -9.30 -2.62
C LEU A 34 -19.55 -9.75 -2.24
N VAL A 35 -20.27 -8.94 -1.47
CA VAL A 35 -21.67 -9.21 -1.11
C VAL A 35 -22.53 -9.31 -2.36
N ALA A 36 -22.39 -8.38 -3.31
CA ALA A 36 -23.14 -8.39 -4.56
C ALA A 36 -22.77 -9.60 -5.44
N ALA A 37 -21.47 -9.87 -5.62
CA ALA A 37 -20.98 -10.95 -6.48
C ALA A 37 -21.37 -12.36 -5.97
N ASN A 38 -21.60 -12.50 -4.66
CA ASN A 38 -22.00 -13.76 -4.03
C ASN A 38 -23.51 -13.84 -3.72
N ASN A 39 -24.34 -13.00 -4.35
CA ASN A 39 -25.80 -12.96 -4.17
C ASN A 39 -26.26 -12.74 -2.72
N CYS A 40 -25.47 -12.04 -1.92
CA CYS A 40 -25.73 -11.77 -0.51
C CYS A 40 -26.36 -10.39 -0.24
N THR A 41 -26.63 -9.57 -1.27
CA THR A 41 -27.12 -8.18 -1.15
C THR A 41 -28.41 -8.03 -0.36
N ASN A 42 -29.32 -9.01 -0.44
CA ASN A 42 -30.60 -8.98 0.27
C ASN A 42 -30.57 -9.69 1.64
N ALA A 43 -29.40 -10.21 2.05
CA ALA A 43 -29.28 -10.88 3.33
C ALA A 43 -29.31 -9.87 4.48
N ARG A 44 -30.07 -10.18 5.54
CA ARG A 44 -30.06 -9.38 6.78
C ARG A 44 -28.70 -9.42 7.48
N ASP A 45 -28.00 -10.55 7.37
CA ASP A 45 -26.62 -10.73 7.81
C ASP A 45 -25.77 -11.08 6.57
N THR A 46 -25.21 -10.06 5.94
CA THR A 46 -24.42 -10.20 4.71
C THR A 46 -23.14 -10.99 4.94
N LEU A 47 -22.51 -10.85 6.11
CA LEU A 47 -21.31 -11.60 6.47
C LEU A 47 -21.64 -13.08 6.73
N GLY A 48 -22.73 -13.36 7.44
CA GLY A 48 -23.23 -14.71 7.65
C GLY A 48 -23.63 -15.40 6.34
N CYS A 49 -24.14 -14.64 5.36
CA CYS A 49 -24.38 -15.13 4.01
C CYS A 49 -23.07 -15.50 3.30
N LEU A 50 -22.06 -14.61 3.29
CA LEU A 50 -20.76 -14.88 2.68
C LEU A 50 -20.06 -16.12 3.27
N ARG A 51 -20.19 -16.36 4.58
CA ARG A 51 -19.65 -17.56 5.25
C ARG A 51 -20.28 -18.88 4.78
N LYS A 52 -21.45 -18.83 4.14
CA LYS A 52 -22.16 -20.00 3.59
C LYS A 52 -22.00 -20.15 2.09
N THR A 53 -21.39 -19.18 1.42
CA THR A 53 -21.05 -19.25 0.00
C THR A 53 -20.12 -20.45 -0.23
N PRO A 54 -20.33 -21.26 -1.28
CA PRO A 54 -19.38 -22.30 -1.68
C PRO A 54 -17.97 -21.72 -1.84
N LEU A 55 -16.95 -22.45 -1.39
CA LEU A 55 -15.57 -21.96 -1.37
C LEU A 55 -15.09 -21.49 -2.75
N ASP A 56 -15.38 -22.26 -3.80
CA ASP A 56 -14.94 -21.95 -5.17
C ASP A 56 -15.57 -20.65 -5.69
N ASP A 57 -16.85 -20.41 -5.38
CA ASP A 57 -17.55 -19.18 -5.73
C ASP A 57 -16.94 -17.99 -4.97
N PHE A 58 -16.75 -18.13 -3.65
CA PHE A 58 -16.17 -17.08 -2.82
C PHE A 58 -14.74 -16.72 -3.28
N LEU A 59 -13.88 -17.72 -3.48
CA LEU A 59 -12.52 -17.51 -4.00
C LEU A 59 -12.55 -16.91 -5.41
N GLY A 60 -13.48 -17.33 -6.26
CA GLY A 60 -13.70 -16.75 -7.58
C GLY A 60 -13.96 -15.25 -7.52
N THR A 61 -14.73 -14.79 -6.54
CA THR A 61 -14.98 -13.35 -6.34
C THR A 61 -13.79 -12.60 -5.71
N VAL A 62 -13.09 -13.20 -4.74
CA VAL A 62 -11.89 -12.60 -4.13
C VAL A 62 -10.78 -12.42 -5.17
N ASN A 63 -10.57 -13.41 -6.05
CA ASN A 63 -9.56 -13.38 -7.11
C ASN A 63 -9.85 -12.33 -8.20
N GLN A 64 -11.05 -11.74 -8.24
CA GLN A 64 -11.35 -10.62 -9.12
C GLN A 64 -10.94 -9.27 -8.53
N THR A 65 -10.59 -9.21 -7.24
CA THR A 65 -10.10 -7.98 -6.63
C THR A 65 -8.68 -7.66 -7.15
N PRO A 66 -8.36 -6.37 -7.38
CA PRO A 66 -7.03 -5.96 -7.82
C PRO A 66 -5.91 -6.47 -6.91
N ASP A 67 -4.95 -7.19 -7.49
CA ASP A 67 -3.74 -7.69 -6.81
C ASP A 67 -2.53 -6.74 -7.01
N VAL A 68 -1.37 -7.17 -6.53
CA VAL A 68 -0.10 -6.42 -6.61
C VAL A 68 0.42 -6.23 -8.04
N PHE A 69 -0.06 -7.03 -9.00
CA PHE A 69 0.29 -6.97 -10.42
C PHE A 69 -0.81 -6.31 -11.26
N SER A 70 -1.85 -5.79 -10.62
CA SER A 70 -2.82 -4.90 -11.25
C SER A 70 -2.27 -3.48 -11.39
N TYR A 71 -2.97 -2.62 -12.15
CA TYR A 71 -2.62 -1.20 -12.28
C TYR A 71 -2.50 -0.49 -10.93
N ARG A 72 -3.25 -0.92 -9.90
CA ARG A 72 -3.18 -0.35 -8.54
C ARG A 72 -1.86 -0.66 -7.83
N ALA A 73 -1.10 -1.64 -8.30
CA ALA A 73 0.17 -2.07 -7.75
C ALA A 73 0.06 -2.27 -6.22
N ILE A 74 0.91 -1.60 -5.44
CA ILE A 74 0.97 -1.70 -3.99
C ILE A 74 -0.14 -0.92 -3.25
N SER A 75 -1.11 -0.33 -3.96
CA SER A 75 -2.36 0.19 -3.37
C SER A 75 -3.37 -0.94 -3.13
N LEU A 76 -3.05 -1.77 -2.15
CA LEU A 76 -3.70 -3.05 -1.91
C LEU A 76 -5.16 -2.91 -1.44
N VAL A 77 -6.01 -3.78 -1.98
CA VAL A 77 -7.38 -4.00 -1.51
C VAL A 77 -7.36 -4.65 -0.12
N TRP A 78 -6.63 -5.76 -0.02
CA TRP A 78 -6.46 -6.56 1.19
C TRP A 78 -5.19 -6.14 1.92
N ARG A 79 -5.35 -5.46 3.05
CA ARG A 79 -4.25 -4.90 3.86
C ARG A 79 -4.70 -4.69 5.30
N PRO A 80 -3.78 -4.62 6.27
CA PRO A 80 -4.10 -4.20 7.63
C PRO A 80 -4.75 -2.80 7.64
N ARG A 81 -5.84 -2.65 8.39
CA ARG A 81 -6.63 -1.42 8.54
C ARG A 81 -6.84 -1.12 10.01
N VAL A 82 -7.00 0.16 10.34
CA VAL A 82 -7.31 0.60 11.71
C VAL A 82 -8.73 0.14 12.05
N ASP A 83 -8.85 -0.69 13.10
CA ASP A 83 -10.11 -1.27 13.56
C ASP A 83 -10.52 -0.76 14.96
N GLY A 84 -9.63 -0.01 15.64
CA GLY A 84 -9.88 0.52 16.98
C GLY A 84 -9.64 -0.50 18.11
N ASP A 85 -9.17 -1.70 17.79
CA ASP A 85 -8.87 -2.79 18.74
C ASP A 85 -7.47 -3.36 18.49
N LEU A 86 -7.33 -4.31 17.56
CA LEU A 86 -6.04 -4.93 17.24
C LEU A 86 -5.07 -3.91 16.63
N ILE A 87 -5.56 -3.05 15.75
CA ILE A 87 -4.85 -1.89 15.21
C ILE A 87 -5.61 -0.65 15.66
N PRO A 88 -5.30 -0.11 16.85
CA PRO A 88 -6.12 0.90 17.50
C PRO A 88 -6.02 2.28 16.85
N LYS A 89 -4.92 2.56 16.16
CA LYS A 89 -4.60 3.86 15.55
C LYS A 89 -3.73 3.64 14.31
N ASN A 90 -3.59 4.67 13.47
CA ASN A 90 -2.70 4.64 12.33
C ASN A 90 -1.27 4.25 12.78
N PRO A 91 -0.65 3.21 12.20
CA PRO A 91 0.66 2.74 12.65
C PRO A 91 1.78 3.79 12.58
N VAL A 92 1.72 4.73 11.64
CA VAL A 92 2.69 5.83 11.53
C VAL A 92 2.60 6.75 12.74
N GLU A 93 1.38 7.09 13.15
CA GLU A 93 1.14 7.90 14.35
C GLU A 93 1.52 7.13 15.62
N MET A 94 1.29 5.81 15.66
CA MET A 94 1.71 4.98 16.80
C MET A 94 3.23 4.97 16.97
N VAL A 95 4.00 4.96 15.87
CA VAL A 95 5.46 5.09 15.93
C VAL A 95 5.86 6.46 16.47
N GLN A 96 5.27 7.54 15.94
CA GLN A 96 5.56 8.92 16.38
C GLN A 96 5.23 9.14 17.87
N ASP A 97 4.15 8.53 18.36
CA ASP A 97 3.73 8.60 19.77
C ASP A 97 4.55 7.67 20.68
N GLY A 98 5.44 6.83 20.13
CA GLY A 98 6.16 5.81 20.90
C GLY A 98 5.24 4.68 21.42
N ALA A 99 4.06 4.51 20.83
CA ALA A 99 3.02 3.56 21.20
C ALA A 99 3.24 2.17 20.59
N PHE A 100 4.44 1.62 20.77
CA PHE A 100 4.84 0.30 20.27
C PHE A 100 5.71 -0.44 21.30
N LEU A 101 5.85 -1.76 21.13
CA LEU A 101 6.72 -2.56 22.00
C LEU A 101 8.19 -2.25 21.72
N ARG A 102 8.93 -1.89 22.77
CA ARG A 102 10.36 -1.59 22.69
C ARG A 102 11.17 -2.88 22.76
N VAL A 103 11.45 -3.45 21.60
CA VAL A 103 12.39 -4.56 21.41
C VAL A 103 13.46 -4.16 20.38
N PRO A 104 14.65 -4.81 20.38
CA PRO A 104 15.60 -4.63 19.29
C PRO A 104 14.99 -5.01 17.93
N VAL A 105 15.16 -4.14 16.94
CA VAL A 105 14.67 -4.36 15.58
C VAL A 105 15.82 -4.21 14.59
N MET A 106 15.92 -5.15 13.65
CA MET A 106 16.71 -4.99 12.43
C MET A 106 15.73 -4.79 11.27
N VAL A 107 15.94 -3.74 10.49
CA VAL A 107 15.11 -3.41 9.34
C VAL A 107 15.97 -3.11 8.13
N GLY A 108 15.57 -3.58 6.95
CA GLY A 108 16.29 -3.35 5.71
C GLY A 108 15.37 -3.42 4.49
N ASN A 109 15.81 -2.81 3.41
CA ASN A 109 15.11 -2.79 2.11
C ASN A 109 16.11 -3.15 1.01
N CYS A 110 15.59 -3.56 -0.14
CA CYS A 110 16.33 -3.51 -1.39
C CYS A 110 16.42 -2.05 -1.86
N ASP A 111 17.44 -1.73 -2.66
CA ASP A 111 17.61 -0.37 -3.21
C ASP A 111 16.50 -0.03 -4.22
N ASP A 112 15.84 -1.04 -4.82
CA ASP A 112 14.94 -0.88 -5.96
C ASP A 112 13.62 -1.69 -5.83
N GLU A 113 12.99 -1.69 -4.65
CA GLU A 113 11.75 -2.43 -4.32
C GLU A 113 10.61 -2.13 -5.30
N GLY A 114 10.48 -0.86 -5.69
CA GLY A 114 9.38 -0.38 -6.54
C GLY A 114 9.45 -0.85 -8.00
N THR A 115 10.58 -1.38 -8.46
CA THR A 115 10.77 -1.73 -9.89
C THR A 115 9.83 -2.83 -10.36
N LEU A 116 9.65 -3.88 -9.55
CA LEU A 116 8.76 -4.99 -9.87
C LEU A 116 7.29 -4.53 -9.96
N PHE A 117 6.89 -3.63 -9.07
CA PHE A 117 5.51 -3.19 -8.94
C PHE A 117 5.15 -2.02 -9.89
N ALA A 118 6.14 -1.47 -10.60
CA ALA A 118 5.91 -0.50 -11.68
C ALA A 118 5.49 -1.14 -13.01
N TYR A 119 5.77 -2.44 -13.24
CA TYR A 119 5.42 -3.16 -14.48
C TYR A 119 3.93 -3.11 -14.87
N PRO A 120 2.96 -3.19 -13.95
CA PRO A 120 1.54 -3.06 -14.30
C PRO A 120 1.11 -1.67 -14.80
N SER A 121 2.00 -0.69 -14.71
CA SER A 121 1.71 0.73 -14.97
C SER A 121 2.50 1.31 -16.16
N LEU A 122 2.96 0.44 -17.08
CA LEU A 122 3.70 0.83 -18.29
C LEU A 122 2.89 1.70 -19.27
N ASN A 123 1.58 1.83 -19.09
CA ASN A 123 0.78 2.80 -19.84
C ASN A 123 0.95 4.25 -19.36
N ILE A 124 1.67 4.49 -18.25
CA ILE A 124 2.02 5.84 -17.78
C ILE A 124 3.26 6.31 -18.54
N THR A 125 3.10 7.37 -19.32
CA THR A 125 4.13 7.88 -20.23
C THR A 125 4.34 9.39 -20.17
N THR A 126 3.47 10.11 -19.46
CA THR A 126 3.54 11.57 -19.30
C THR A 126 3.42 12.01 -17.84
N ASN A 127 3.90 13.22 -17.53
CA ASN A 127 3.72 13.84 -16.21
C ASN A 127 2.25 13.83 -15.75
N SER A 128 1.34 14.15 -16.68
CA SER A 128 -0.10 14.25 -16.35
C SER A 128 -0.70 12.90 -15.97
N GLU A 129 -0.21 11.81 -16.58
CA GLU A 129 -0.61 10.45 -16.25
C GLU A 129 -0.02 10.00 -14.93
N PHE A 130 1.25 10.32 -14.64
CA PHE A 130 1.86 10.05 -13.34
C PHE A 130 1.11 10.76 -12.21
N VAL A 131 0.83 12.06 -12.37
CA VAL A 131 0.07 12.85 -11.39
C VAL A 131 -1.32 12.26 -11.16
N ARG A 132 -2.01 11.88 -12.24
CA ARG A 132 -3.33 11.24 -12.17
C ARG A 132 -3.26 9.90 -11.45
N TYR A 133 -2.25 9.09 -11.74
CA TYR A 133 -2.00 7.80 -11.11
C TYR A 133 -1.77 7.93 -9.61
N VAL A 134 -0.92 8.85 -9.18
CA VAL A 134 -0.65 9.13 -7.77
C VAL A 134 -1.93 9.56 -7.06
N HIS A 135 -2.69 10.50 -7.66
CA HIS A 135 -3.95 10.96 -7.09
C HIS A 135 -4.98 9.83 -6.98
N SER A 136 -5.24 9.08 -8.05
CA SER A 136 -6.31 8.07 -8.05
C SER A 136 -5.99 6.86 -7.16
N ASN A 137 -4.72 6.43 -7.10
CA ASN A 137 -4.35 5.18 -6.44
C ASN A 137 -3.78 5.35 -5.04
N TYR A 138 -3.15 6.49 -4.73
CA TYR A 138 -2.39 6.65 -3.48
C TYR A 138 -2.87 7.82 -2.63
N LEU A 139 -3.34 8.91 -3.25
CA LEU A 139 -3.79 10.12 -2.57
C LEU A 139 -5.21 10.51 -2.99
N PRO A 140 -6.23 9.63 -2.87
CA PRO A 140 -7.59 9.89 -3.37
C PRO A 140 -8.30 11.06 -2.67
N THR A 141 -7.84 11.43 -1.47
CA THR A 141 -8.32 12.59 -0.69
C THR A 141 -7.29 13.71 -0.62
N GLY A 142 -6.20 13.61 -1.39
CA GLY A 142 -5.12 14.58 -1.39
C GLY A 142 -5.53 15.91 -2.01
N THR A 143 -5.09 17.01 -1.41
CA THR A 143 -5.26 18.35 -2.00
C THR A 143 -4.40 18.51 -3.25
N PRO A 144 -4.74 19.43 -4.17
CA PRO A 144 -3.90 19.74 -5.34
C PRO A 144 -2.45 20.06 -4.97
N ALA A 145 -2.23 20.75 -3.85
CA ALA A 145 -0.89 21.07 -3.36
C ALA A 145 -0.11 19.81 -2.93
N GLN A 146 -0.75 18.86 -2.24
CA GLN A 146 -0.10 17.60 -1.84
C GLN A 146 0.24 16.73 -3.05
N ILE A 147 -0.64 16.68 -4.05
CA ILE A 147 -0.39 15.92 -5.28
C ILE A 147 0.74 16.57 -6.09
N ALA A 148 0.75 17.90 -6.21
CA ALA A 148 1.83 18.63 -6.86
C ALA A 148 3.16 18.40 -6.13
N ARG A 149 3.14 18.41 -4.79
CA ARG A 149 4.31 18.12 -3.98
C ARG A 149 4.86 16.72 -4.22
N ALA A 150 4.00 15.71 -4.39
CA ALA A 150 4.46 14.37 -4.77
C ALA A 150 5.16 14.37 -6.14
N ALA A 151 4.65 15.11 -7.12
CA ALA A 151 5.28 15.24 -8.43
C ALA A 151 6.62 15.99 -8.41
N GLU A 152 6.82 16.91 -7.46
CA GLU A 152 8.10 17.59 -7.22
C GLU A 152 9.13 16.66 -6.55
N LEU A 153 8.71 15.89 -5.55
CA LEU A 153 9.58 14.97 -4.81
C LEU A 153 10.07 13.80 -5.68
N TYR A 154 9.27 13.40 -6.67
CA TYR A 154 9.64 12.40 -7.66
C TYR A 154 9.65 13.07 -9.04
N PRO A 155 10.77 13.65 -9.49
CA PRO A 155 10.84 14.34 -10.79
C PRO A 155 10.84 13.37 -11.97
N GLN A 156 10.57 13.88 -13.18
CA GLN A 156 10.63 13.10 -14.43
C GLN A 156 12.06 12.73 -14.86
N ASP A 157 13.08 13.35 -14.26
CA ASP A 157 14.48 13.08 -14.59
C ASP A 157 14.81 11.59 -14.33
N PRO A 158 15.08 10.78 -15.37
CA PRO A 158 15.32 9.35 -15.22
C PRO A 158 16.53 9.04 -14.34
N ALA A 159 17.49 9.95 -14.22
CA ALA A 159 18.65 9.76 -13.36
C ALA A 159 18.29 9.70 -11.86
N GLN A 160 17.14 10.26 -11.48
CA GLN A 160 16.62 10.29 -10.12
C GLN A 160 15.60 9.16 -9.84
N GLY A 161 15.20 8.40 -10.85
CA GLY A 161 14.27 7.27 -10.68
C GLY A 161 14.96 5.92 -10.44
N SER A 162 14.16 4.91 -10.08
CA SER A 162 14.60 3.53 -9.84
C SER A 162 14.52 2.66 -11.12
N PRO A 163 15.51 1.81 -11.49
CA PRO A 163 16.70 1.46 -10.73
C PRO A 163 17.63 2.65 -10.45
N PHE A 164 17.93 2.91 -9.18
CA PHE A 164 18.64 4.12 -8.79
C PHE A 164 20.09 4.06 -9.25
N ARG A 165 20.73 5.24 -9.41
CA ARG A 165 22.15 5.36 -9.78
C ARG A 165 22.50 4.70 -11.13
N THR A 166 21.52 4.53 -12.02
CA THR A 166 21.72 4.01 -13.38
C THR A 166 21.65 5.09 -14.47
N GLY A 167 21.54 6.37 -14.09
CA GLY A 167 21.36 7.47 -15.03
C GLY A 167 20.13 7.26 -15.91
N ASN A 168 20.31 7.35 -17.22
CA ASN A 168 19.21 7.17 -18.19
C ASN A 168 18.98 5.70 -18.62
N ALA A 169 19.72 4.73 -18.09
CA ALA A 169 19.47 3.32 -18.40
C ALA A 169 18.17 2.80 -17.76
N ASN A 170 17.67 1.66 -18.24
CA ASN A 170 16.51 0.94 -17.68
C ASN A 170 15.16 1.68 -17.73
N GLN A 171 14.98 2.60 -18.69
CA GLN A 171 13.71 3.27 -18.94
C GLN A 171 12.81 2.40 -19.83
N LEU A 172 11.97 1.54 -19.24
CA LEU A 172 10.98 0.78 -20.01
C LEU A 172 9.94 1.72 -20.67
N THR A 173 9.63 2.82 -20.00
CA THR A 173 8.81 3.95 -20.50
C THR A 173 9.40 5.26 -19.94
N PRO A 174 9.00 6.44 -20.47
CA PRO A 174 9.49 7.72 -19.94
C PRO A 174 9.23 7.93 -18.45
N GLU A 175 8.15 7.35 -17.89
CA GLU A 175 7.80 7.49 -16.47
C GLU A 175 8.12 6.25 -15.64
N PHE A 176 8.58 5.14 -16.25
CA PHE A 176 8.80 3.87 -15.54
C PHE A 176 9.66 4.04 -14.30
N LYS A 177 10.81 4.70 -14.45
CA LYS A 177 11.75 4.88 -13.34
C LYS A 177 11.21 5.78 -12.24
N ARG A 178 10.39 6.76 -12.61
CA ARG A 178 9.72 7.67 -11.68
C ARG A 178 8.63 6.96 -10.89
N VAL A 179 7.81 6.16 -11.56
CA VAL A 179 6.78 5.34 -10.91
C VAL A 179 7.43 4.34 -9.95
N ALA A 180 8.50 3.67 -10.37
CA ALA A 180 9.26 2.76 -9.52
C ALA A 180 9.78 3.48 -8.27
N ALA A 181 10.45 4.63 -8.40
CA ALA A 181 10.94 5.39 -7.26
C ALA A 181 9.83 5.87 -6.31
N PHE A 182 8.68 6.30 -6.85
CA PHE A 182 7.53 6.68 -6.04
C PHE A 182 6.98 5.50 -5.21
N GLN A 183 6.91 4.31 -5.81
CA GLN A 183 6.47 3.10 -5.11
C GLN A 183 7.51 2.61 -4.10
N ASP A 184 8.79 2.75 -4.43
CA ASP A 184 9.92 2.37 -3.56
C ASP A 184 9.88 3.07 -2.19
N ALA A 185 9.56 4.36 -2.19
CA ALA A 185 9.44 5.14 -0.97
C ALA A 185 8.38 4.62 0.02
N LYS A 186 7.42 3.80 -0.44
CA LYS A 186 6.43 3.17 0.45
C LYS A 186 7.02 2.06 1.32
N TYR A 187 8.22 1.57 0.98
CA TYR A 187 8.99 0.63 1.78
C TYR A 187 10.04 1.35 2.65
N VAL A 188 10.65 2.41 2.12
CA VAL A 188 11.83 3.06 2.72
C VAL A 188 11.47 4.19 3.71
N GLU A 189 10.52 5.06 3.36
CA GLU A 189 10.35 6.37 4.02
C GLU A 189 9.93 6.28 5.50
N LEU A 190 9.26 5.19 5.90
CA LEU A 190 8.82 4.98 7.29
C LEU A 190 9.86 4.25 8.14
N VAL A 191 10.86 3.61 7.53
CA VAL A 191 12.03 3.11 8.25
C VAL A 191 12.83 4.27 8.84
N GLU A 192 12.95 5.38 8.10
CA GLU A 192 13.76 6.53 8.47
C GLU A 192 13.09 7.46 9.49
N GLN A 193 11.75 7.39 9.64
CA GLN A 193 11.01 8.24 10.58
C GLN A 193 10.83 7.60 11.97
N ALA A 194 11.10 6.30 12.10
CA ALA A 194 10.79 5.52 13.29
C ALA A 194 11.91 5.45 14.33
N TRP A 195 13.12 5.90 13.99
CA TRP A 195 14.36 5.71 14.76
C TRP A 195 15.29 6.91 14.63
#